data_AF-A0A1V4E9E3-F1
#
_entry.id   AF-A0A1V4E9E3-F1
#
_cell.length_a   1.000
_cell.length_b   1.000
_cell.length_c   1.000
_cell.angle_alpha   90.00
_cell.angle_beta   90.00
_cell.angle_gamma   90.00
#
_symmetry.space_group_name_H-M   'P 1'
#
loop_
_entity.id
_entity.type
_entity.pdbx_description
1 polymer ?
#
loop_
_entity_poly.entity_id
_entity_poly.type
_entity_poly.pdbx_seq_one_letter_code
_entity_poly.pdbx_strand_id
1 'polypeptide(L)'
;MGTWGSGPFDSDTAEDCLEELEGMSPQERKAAIEATFRSVRDGDGRLPSTMLPEEVIVAAAVVAANASAGRAISWHEDYPIEEWLPKPLGIGFSAEATEALEVAVSPEGYYWSGWVKPRDRQEARESIDTIFAILRSACSSGAH
;
A
#
# COMPACT_ATOMS: atom_id res chain seq x y z
N MET A 1 6.72 -8.88 -18.42
CA MET A 1 5.41 -9.51 -18.21
C MET A 1 5.49 -10.05 -16.80
N GLY A 2 5.04 -9.26 -15.83
CA GLY A 2 5.03 -9.67 -14.43
C GLY A 2 3.92 -10.67 -14.20
N THR A 3 4.23 -11.68 -13.40
CA THR A 3 3.35 -12.82 -13.20
C THR A 3 2.36 -12.44 -12.12
N TRP A 4 1.26 -11.76 -12.49
CA TRP A 4 0.17 -11.49 -11.55
C TRP A 4 -0.27 -12.82 -10.91
N GLY A 5 0.11 -13.02 -9.65
CA GLY A 5 -0.47 -14.06 -8.80
C GLY A 5 -1.86 -13.64 -8.32
N SER A 6 -2.29 -14.19 -7.20
CA SER A 6 -3.71 -14.11 -6.81
C SER A 6 -4.03 -12.90 -5.91
N GLY A 7 -3.01 -12.24 -5.35
CA GLY A 7 -3.14 -11.06 -4.50
C GLY A 7 -2.54 -9.78 -5.09
N PRO A 8 -2.80 -8.63 -4.46
CA PRO A 8 -2.31 -7.33 -4.93
C PRO A 8 -0.78 -7.17 -4.80
N PHE A 9 -0.11 -8.10 -4.13
CA PHE A 9 1.34 -8.13 -3.91
C PHE A 9 2.06 -9.14 -4.80
N ASP A 10 1.34 -10.00 -5.52
CA ASP A 10 1.94 -10.97 -6.44
C ASP A 10 2.29 -10.35 -7.80
N SER A 11 2.73 -9.10 -7.82
CA SER A 11 3.23 -8.44 -9.03
C SER A 11 4.72 -8.27 -8.86
N ASP A 12 5.52 -8.53 -9.92
CA ASP A 12 6.97 -8.30 -9.90
C ASP A 12 7.30 -6.89 -9.35
N THR A 13 6.50 -5.87 -9.69
CA THR A 13 6.67 -4.51 -9.15
C THR A 13 6.41 -4.42 -7.66
N ALA A 14 5.40 -5.12 -7.15
CA ALA A 14 5.10 -5.13 -5.72
C ALA A 14 6.18 -5.88 -4.94
N GLU A 15 6.70 -6.99 -5.48
CA GLU A 15 7.84 -7.72 -4.91
C GLU A 15 9.11 -6.86 -4.90
N ASP A 16 9.47 -6.22 -6.02
CA ASP A 16 10.61 -5.29 -6.11
C ASP A 16 10.52 -4.17 -5.05
N CYS A 17 9.32 -3.60 -4.85
CA CYS A 17 9.10 -2.59 -3.83
C CYS A 17 9.27 -3.13 -2.40
N LEU A 18 8.80 -4.35 -2.13
CA LEU A 18 8.95 -4.97 -0.81
C LEU A 18 10.42 -5.27 -0.52
N GLU A 19 11.17 -5.79 -1.49
CA GLU A 19 12.61 -6.04 -1.38
C GLU A 19 13.40 -4.75 -1.14
N GLU A 20 13.07 -3.68 -1.89
CA GLU A 20 13.72 -2.37 -1.70
C GLU A 20 13.46 -1.82 -0.30
N LEU A 21 12.21 -1.88 0.18
CA LEU A 21 11.87 -1.45 1.53
C LEU A 21 12.53 -2.30 2.60
N GLU A 22 12.60 -3.63 2.44
CA GLU A 22 13.25 -4.51 3.40
C GLU A 22 14.71 -4.10 3.64
N GLY A 23 15.44 -3.75 2.58
CA GLY A 23 16.84 -3.33 2.63
C GLY A 23 17.11 -1.98 3.34
N MET A 24 16.07 -1.19 3.62
CA MET A 24 16.17 0.11 4.28
C MET A 24 16.09 0.01 5.81
N SER A 25 16.64 0.99 6.54
CA SER A 25 16.34 1.14 7.98
C SER A 25 14.89 1.58 8.21
N PRO A 26 14.30 1.38 9.40
CA PRO A 26 12.92 1.78 9.68
C PRO A 26 12.62 3.26 9.37
N GLN A 27 13.59 4.15 9.62
CA GLN A 27 13.47 5.57 9.34
C GLN A 27 13.51 5.86 7.83
N GLU A 28 14.38 5.17 7.09
CA GLU A 28 14.47 5.29 5.63
C GLU A 28 13.21 4.74 4.95
N ARG A 29 12.68 3.59 5.39
CA ARG A 29 11.40 3.03 4.92
C ARG A 29 10.26 4.03 5.09
N LYS A 30 10.15 4.63 6.28
CA LYS A 30 9.12 5.64 6.55
C LYS A 30 9.28 6.84 5.63
N ALA A 31 10.49 7.35 5.44
CA ALA A 31 10.75 8.48 4.56
C ALA A 31 10.44 8.16 3.08
N ALA A 32 10.75 6.95 2.62
CA ALA A 32 10.43 6.48 1.28
C ALA A 32 8.91 6.42 1.07
N ILE A 33 8.17 5.81 1.99
CA ILE A 33 6.71 5.73 1.95
C ILE A 33 6.07 7.14 1.98
N GLU A 34 6.56 8.04 2.83
CA GLU A 34 6.11 9.43 2.85
C GLU A 34 6.38 10.15 1.52
N ALA A 35 7.51 9.88 0.87
CA ALA A 35 7.83 10.44 -0.44
C ALA A 35 6.91 9.88 -1.54
N THR A 36 6.52 8.61 -1.45
CA THR A 36 5.53 8.00 -2.35
C THR A 36 4.20 8.74 -2.24
N PHE A 37 3.65 8.89 -1.04
CA PHE A 37 2.37 9.59 -0.87
C PHE A 37 2.43 11.06 -1.25
N ARG A 38 3.55 11.74 -0.97
CA ARG A 38 3.77 13.12 -1.41
C ARG A 38 3.74 13.24 -2.93
N SER A 39 4.41 12.34 -3.64
CA SER A 39 4.42 12.32 -5.11
C SER A 39 3.01 12.13 -5.70
N VAL A 40 2.18 11.30 -5.07
CA VAL A 40 0.77 11.14 -5.46
C VAL A 40 -0.04 12.42 -5.23
N ARG A 41 0.15 13.07 -4.07
CA ARG A 41 -0.54 14.33 -3.72
C ARG A 41 -0.18 15.47 -4.66
N ASP A 42 1.09 15.55 -5.07
CA ASP A 42 1.56 16.57 -6.01
C ASP A 42 1.04 16.33 -7.45
N GLY A 43 0.52 15.13 -7.74
CA GLY A 43 0.00 14.71 -9.04
C GLY A 43 -1.45 15.10 -9.35
N ASP A 44 -2.10 15.92 -8.52
CA ASP A 44 -3.48 16.42 -8.71
C ASP A 44 -4.49 15.30 -9.04
N GLY A 45 -4.49 14.26 -8.21
CA GLY A 45 -5.40 13.11 -8.37
C GLY A 45 -4.98 12.13 -9.47
N ARG A 46 -3.74 12.20 -9.96
CA ARG A 46 -3.13 11.24 -10.89
C ARG A 46 -1.78 10.77 -10.36
N LEU A 47 -1.43 9.52 -10.65
CA LEU A 47 -0.09 9.04 -10.39
C LEU A 47 0.91 9.72 -11.34
N PRO A 48 2.13 10.06 -10.86
CA PRO A 48 3.24 10.42 -11.73
C PRO A 48 3.48 9.34 -12.79
N SER A 49 3.87 9.72 -14.01
CA SER A 49 4.13 8.75 -15.09
C SER A 49 5.24 7.75 -14.79
N THR A 50 6.09 8.03 -13.80
CA THR A 50 7.18 7.16 -13.34
C THR A 50 6.78 6.25 -12.19
N MET A 51 5.55 6.36 -11.69
CA MET A 51 5.06 5.63 -10.52
C MET A 51 3.91 4.72 -10.93
N LEU A 52 4.02 3.47 -10.52
CA LEU A 52 3.02 2.44 -10.77
C LEU A 52 2.03 2.36 -9.59
N PRO A 53 0.76 2.00 -9.83
CA PRO A 53 -0.23 1.82 -8.76
C PRO A 53 0.21 0.85 -7.67
N GLU A 54 0.94 -0.20 -8.05
CA GLU A 54 1.44 -1.27 -7.16
C GLU A 54 2.37 -0.70 -6.09
N GLU A 55 3.23 0.26 -6.41
CA GLU A 55 4.14 0.91 -5.46
C GLU A 55 3.36 1.61 -4.34
N VAL A 56 2.28 2.30 -4.73
CA VAL A 56 1.39 3.00 -3.77
C VAL A 56 0.59 1.99 -2.94
N ILE A 57 0.14 0.89 -3.54
CA ILE A 57 -0.56 -0.19 -2.83
C ILE A 57 0.35 -0.84 -1.79
N VAL A 58 1.60 -1.15 -2.14
CA VAL A 58 2.61 -1.68 -1.20
C VAL A 58 2.83 -0.69 -0.06
N ALA A 59 3.11 0.58 -0.38
CA ALA A 59 3.31 1.62 0.62
C ALA A 59 2.12 1.75 1.59
N ALA A 60 0.89 1.80 1.06
CA ALA A 60 -0.32 1.90 1.87
C ALA A 60 -0.57 0.64 2.73
N ALA A 61 -0.28 -0.54 2.19
CA ALA A 61 -0.41 -1.79 2.91
C ALA A 61 0.61 -1.90 4.06
N VAL A 62 1.86 -1.49 3.85
CA VAL A 62 2.87 -1.41 4.93
C VAL A 62 2.36 -0.50 6.04
N VAL A 63 1.81 0.68 5.71
CA VAL A 63 1.20 1.56 6.73
C VAL A 63 0.06 0.87 7.47
N ALA A 64 -0.85 0.20 6.76
CA ALA A 64 -1.99 -0.49 7.37
C ALA A 64 -1.55 -1.63 8.32
N ALA A 65 -0.57 -2.43 7.92
CA ALA A 65 0.00 -3.50 8.75
C ALA A 65 0.68 -2.95 10.00
N ASN A 66 1.26 -1.75 9.90
CA ASN A 66 1.89 -1.07 11.01
C ASN A 66 0.92 -0.24 11.88
N ALA A 67 -0.27 0.11 11.37
CA ALA A 67 -1.26 0.94 12.06
C ALA A 67 -2.20 0.11 12.95
N SER A 68 -2.54 -1.10 12.51
CA SER A 68 -3.14 -2.11 13.39
C SER A 68 -2.02 -2.86 14.09
N ALA A 69 -2.26 -3.43 15.27
CA ALA A 69 -1.35 -4.38 15.90
C ALA A 69 -1.34 -5.73 15.14
N GLY A 70 -0.92 -5.69 13.86
CA GLY A 70 -0.35 -6.78 13.08
C GLY A 70 -1.24 -7.98 12.71
N ARG A 71 -2.54 -7.84 12.41
CA ARG A 71 -3.41 -9.03 12.33
C ARG A 71 -4.37 -9.22 11.14
N ALA A 72 -4.45 -8.31 10.18
CA ALA A 72 -5.52 -8.38 9.18
C ALA A 72 -5.07 -8.41 7.71
N ILE A 73 -3.79 -8.20 7.39
CA ILE A 73 -3.30 -8.28 6.01
C ILE A 73 -2.50 -9.57 5.87
N SER A 74 -2.92 -10.43 4.94
CA SER A 74 -2.17 -11.63 4.58
C SER A 74 -0.99 -11.20 3.72
N TRP A 75 0.21 -11.34 4.27
CA TRP A 75 1.47 -11.11 3.55
C TRP A 75 2.10 -12.44 3.14
N HIS A 76 3.09 -12.40 2.25
CA HIS A 76 4.00 -13.52 2.10
C HIS A 76 4.72 -13.75 3.45
N GLU A 77 4.83 -15.00 3.91
CA GLU A 77 5.26 -15.35 5.27
C GLU A 77 6.69 -14.90 5.63
N ASP A 78 7.44 -14.39 4.65
CA ASP A 78 8.87 -14.07 4.77
C ASP A 78 9.15 -12.66 5.33
N TYR A 79 8.17 -11.75 5.37
CA TYR A 79 8.41 -10.35 5.76
C TYR A 79 7.75 -9.97 7.10
N PRO A 80 8.51 -9.50 8.11
CA PRO A 80 7.96 -9.01 9.38
C PRO A 80 7.46 -7.55 9.27
N ILE A 81 6.53 -7.30 8.35
CA ILE A 81 6.13 -5.96 7.91
C ILE A 81 5.56 -5.13 9.07
N GLU A 82 4.87 -5.75 10.02
CA GLU A 82 4.27 -5.10 11.19
C GLU A 82 5.27 -4.35 12.09
N GLU A 83 6.56 -4.66 11.98
CA GLU A 83 7.68 -4.03 12.70
C GLU A 83 8.51 -3.07 11.82
N TRP A 84 8.16 -2.92 10.55
CA TRP A 84 9.00 -2.16 9.60
C TRP A 84 9.05 -0.66 9.86
N LEU A 85 7.99 -0.08 10.43
CA LEU A 85 7.90 1.35 10.62
C LEU A 85 8.08 1.76 12.08
N PRO A 86 8.78 2.87 12.36
CA PRO A 86 8.96 3.37 13.71
C PRO A 86 7.59 3.73 14.32
N LYS A 87 7.38 3.33 15.56
CA LYS A 87 6.17 3.66 16.33
C LYS A 87 6.43 4.83 17.28
N PRO A 88 5.43 5.71 17.51
CA PRO A 88 4.14 5.77 16.80
C PRO A 88 4.32 6.28 15.35
N LEU A 89 3.41 5.89 14.45
CA LEU A 89 3.48 6.23 13.03
C LEU A 89 3.37 7.75 12.74
N GLY A 90 2.75 8.51 13.65
CA GLY A 90 2.46 9.93 13.49
C GLY A 90 0.99 10.17 13.13
N ILE A 91 0.48 11.34 13.54
CA ILE A 91 -0.91 11.75 13.29
C ILE A 91 -1.06 12.04 11.79
N GLY A 92 -2.12 11.50 11.18
CA GLY A 92 -2.44 11.76 9.76
C GLY A 92 -1.79 10.80 8.77
N PHE A 93 -0.82 9.98 9.16
CA PHE A 93 -0.11 9.09 8.22
C PHE A 93 -1.04 8.03 7.59
N SER A 94 -2.01 7.52 8.36
CA SER A 94 -3.05 6.63 7.82
C SER A 94 -4.03 7.34 6.88
N ALA A 95 -4.25 8.65 7.07
CA ALA A 95 -5.08 9.44 6.17
C ALA A 95 -4.36 9.68 4.84
N GLU A 96 -3.08 10.06 4.88
CA GLU A 96 -2.24 10.23 3.69
C GLU A 96 -2.15 8.93 2.88
N ALA A 97 -1.97 7.79 3.55
CA ALA A 97 -1.99 6.47 2.91
C ALA A 97 -3.35 6.15 2.27
N THR A 98 -4.46 6.56 2.90
CA THR A 98 -5.82 6.35 2.36
C THR A 98 -6.01 7.16 1.08
N GLU A 99 -5.67 8.45 1.10
CA GLU A 99 -5.81 9.35 -0.06
C GLU A 99 -4.96 8.87 -1.24
N ALA A 100 -3.70 8.49 -0.99
CA ALA A 100 -2.82 8.00 -2.03
C ALA A 100 -3.35 6.69 -2.65
N LEU A 101 -3.86 5.76 -1.81
CA LEU A 101 -4.43 4.50 -2.28
C LEU A 101 -5.68 4.73 -3.14
N GLU A 102 -6.54 5.69 -2.81
CA GLU A 102 -7.74 6.03 -3.62
C GLU A 102 -7.36 6.48 -5.03
N VAL A 103 -6.27 7.24 -5.18
CA VAL A 103 -5.76 7.64 -6.49
C VAL A 103 -5.22 6.43 -7.26
N ALA A 104 -4.42 5.58 -6.59
CA ALA A 104 -3.79 4.42 -7.24
C ALA A 104 -4.80 3.38 -7.75
N VAL A 105 -5.84 3.11 -6.95
CA VAL A 105 -6.86 2.09 -7.27
C VAL A 105 -8.17 2.69 -7.78
N SER A 106 -8.10 3.86 -8.43
CA SER A 106 -9.26 4.51 -9.04
C SER A 106 -10.03 3.52 -9.93
N PRO A 107 -11.39 3.46 -9.88
CA PRO A 107 -12.18 2.45 -10.61
C PRO A 107 -11.93 2.41 -12.12
N GLU A 108 -11.57 3.55 -12.70
CA GLU A 108 -11.24 3.71 -14.12
C GLU A 108 -9.72 3.62 -14.39
N GLY A 109 -8.93 3.37 -13.34
CA GLY A 109 -7.48 3.34 -13.37
C GLY A 109 -6.90 2.06 -14.01
N TYR A 110 -5.66 2.18 -14.46
CA TYR A 110 -4.94 1.11 -15.16
C TYR A 110 -4.86 -0.18 -14.33
N TYR A 111 -4.69 -0.06 -13.00
CA TYR A 111 -4.61 -1.19 -12.08
C TYR A 111 -5.72 -2.22 -12.29
N TRP A 112 -6.98 -1.79 -12.34
CA TRP A 112 -8.11 -2.72 -12.50
C TRP A 112 -8.26 -3.26 -13.92
N SER A 113 -7.78 -2.52 -14.92
CA SER A 113 -7.83 -2.94 -16.33
C SER A 113 -6.77 -4.00 -16.67
N GLY A 114 -5.70 -4.10 -15.88
CA GLY A 114 -4.59 -5.05 -16.10
C GLY A 114 -4.92 -6.51 -15.75
N TRP A 115 -5.98 -6.77 -14.99
CA TRP A 115 -6.33 -8.12 -14.54
C TRP A 115 -6.99 -8.96 -15.64
N VAL A 116 -6.39 -10.12 -15.94
CA VAL A 116 -6.91 -11.05 -16.95
C VAL A 116 -7.96 -12.01 -16.38
N LYS A 117 -7.75 -12.53 -15.17
CA LYS A 117 -8.68 -13.47 -14.53
C LYS A 117 -9.64 -12.72 -13.61
N PRO A 118 -10.97 -12.89 -13.77
CA PRO A 118 -11.95 -12.22 -12.91
C PRO A 118 -11.82 -12.58 -11.43
N ARG A 119 -11.42 -13.82 -11.13
CA ARG A 119 -11.23 -14.30 -9.76
C ARG A 119 -10.07 -13.58 -9.07
N ASP A 120 -8.90 -13.57 -9.70
CA ASP A 120 -7.70 -12.90 -9.18
C ASP A 120 -7.97 -11.39 -8.98
N ARG A 121 -8.69 -10.76 -9.93
CA ARG A 121 -9.15 -9.36 -9.78
C ARG A 121 -10.03 -9.15 -8.55
N GLN A 122 -10.92 -10.10 -8.26
CA GLN A 122 -11.80 -10.03 -7.10
C GLN A 122 -11.01 -10.21 -5.80
N GLU A 123 -10.07 -11.17 -5.74
CA GLU A 123 -9.21 -11.39 -4.57
C GLU A 123 -8.33 -10.15 -4.27
N ALA A 124 -7.82 -9.49 -5.32
CA ALA A 124 -7.13 -8.21 -5.19
C ALA A 124 -8.04 -7.08 -4.67
N ARG A 125 -9.31 -7.04 -5.10
CA ARG A 125 -10.30 -6.08 -4.61
C ARG A 125 -10.57 -6.26 -3.12
N GLU A 126 -10.80 -7.48 -2.68
CA GLU A 126 -11.04 -7.81 -1.27
C GLU A 126 -9.84 -7.43 -0.39
N SER A 127 -8.63 -7.63 -0.91
CA SER A 127 -7.39 -7.23 -0.24
C SER A 127 -7.26 -5.70 -0.10
N ILE A 128 -7.53 -4.96 -1.18
CA ILE A 128 -7.51 -3.48 -1.17
C ILE A 128 -8.59 -2.91 -0.24
N ASP A 129 -9.80 -3.47 -0.26
CA ASP A 129 -10.89 -3.05 0.62
C ASP A 129 -10.52 -3.29 2.10
N THR A 130 -9.77 -4.36 2.40
CA THR A 130 -9.24 -4.63 3.74
C THR A 130 -8.21 -3.58 4.17
N ILE A 131 -7.29 -3.19 3.28
CA ILE A 131 -6.32 -2.11 3.55
C ILE A 131 -7.06 -0.80 3.86
N PHE A 132 -8.05 -0.43 3.06
CA PHE A 132 -8.87 0.76 3.30
C PHE A 132 -9.57 0.74 4.67
N ALA A 133 -10.16 -0.39 5.04
CA ALA A 133 -10.84 -0.54 6.32
C ALA A 133 -9.88 -0.29 7.50
N ILE A 134 -8.66 -0.85 7.42
CA ILE A 134 -7.63 -0.68 8.45
C ILE A 134 -7.17 0.78 8.55
N LEU A 135 -6.82 1.40 7.41
CA LEU A 135 -6.31 2.77 7.40
C LEU A 135 -7.35 3.77 7.92
N ARG A 136 -8.61 3.62 7.52
CA ARG A 136 -9.72 4.47 7.99
C ARG A 136 -9.99 4.28 9.48
N SER A 137 -9.92 3.04 9.98
CA SER A 137 -10.02 2.76 11.41
C SER A 137 -8.88 3.41 12.19
N ALA A 138 -7.64 3.31 11.70
CA ALA A 138 -6.47 3.92 12.34
C ALA A 138 -6.53 5.45 12.36
N CYS A 139 -7.03 6.06 11.28
CA CYS A 139 -7.27 7.51 11.22
C CYS A 139 -8.25 7.97 12.32
N SER A 140 -9.33 7.21 12.54
CA SER A 140 -10.32 7.53 13.58
C SER A 140 -9.79 7.34 15.00
N SER A 141 -8.86 6.39 15.21
CA SER A 141 -8.28 6.09 16.52
C SER A 141 -7.20 7.09 16.94
N GLY A 142 -6.58 7.81 15.99
CA GLY A 142 -5.58 8.84 16.28
C GLY A 142 -6.14 10.19 16.74
N ALA A 143 -7.46 10.30 16.90
CA ALA A 143 -8.17 11.54 17.27
C ALA A 143 -8.49 11.66 18.78
N HIS A 144 -7.89 10.84 19.64
CA HIS A 144 -8.15 10.80 21.09
C HIS A 144 -6.96 11.23 21.94
#